data_AF-A0A2G9TLD2-F1
#
_entry.id   AF-A0A2G9TLD2-F1
#
_cell.length_a   1.000
_cell.length_b   1.000
_cell.length_c   1.000
_cell.angle_alpha   90.00
_cell.angle_beta   90.00
_cell.angle_gamma   90.00
#
_symmetry.space_group_name_H-M   'P 1'
#
loop_
_entity.id
_entity.type
_entity.pdbx_description
1 polymer ?
#
loop_
_entity_poly.entity_id
_entity_poly.type
_entity_poly.pdbx_seq_one_letter_code
_entity_poly.pdbx_strand_id
1 'polypeptide(L)'
;TLAPSQVNGTAPPPVCGYHISGANGQEIQNVRVGDQVKHEWICTTSAPKLYSMLIHSCYIEDGAGQRYQVIDEDGCSLDHYILRTPNYDPDRLTATVDAFMMKFPDRSSVDFQCAIQICSKLDQNCTAIT
;
A
#
# COMPACT_ATOMS: atom_id res chain seq x y z
N THR A 1 24.80 -29.78 31.56
CA THR A 1 25.07 -28.38 31.15
C THR A 1 24.49 -28.18 29.77
N LEU A 2 23.43 -27.38 29.64
CA LEU A 2 22.91 -26.91 28.34
C LEU A 2 22.58 -25.44 28.54
N ALA A 3 23.39 -24.57 27.92
CA ALA A 3 23.12 -23.14 27.90
C ALA A 3 21.91 -22.88 26.98
N PRO A 4 20.95 -22.02 27.37
CA PRO A 4 19.92 -21.61 26.43
C PRO A 4 20.56 -20.78 25.32
N SER A 5 20.46 -21.26 24.09
CA SER A 5 20.81 -20.47 22.90
C SER A 5 19.82 -19.31 22.82
N GLN A 6 20.28 -18.09 23.09
CA GLN A 6 19.47 -16.90 22.80
C GLN A 6 19.29 -16.80 21.29
N VAL A 7 18.07 -17.03 20.82
CA VAL A 7 17.68 -16.75 19.44
C VAL A 7 17.51 -15.25 19.31
N ASN A 8 18.63 -14.53 19.13
CA ASN A 8 18.59 -13.14 18.67
C ASN A 8 18.17 -13.14 17.20
N GLY A 9 16.88 -13.36 16.96
CA GLY A 9 16.29 -13.43 15.63
C GLY A 9 15.41 -12.23 15.37
N THR A 10 15.97 -11.02 15.31
CA THR A 10 15.26 -9.91 14.68
C THR A 10 15.34 -10.15 13.18
N ALA A 11 14.29 -10.70 12.58
CA ALA A 11 14.18 -10.73 11.12
C ALA A 11 14.27 -9.29 10.59
N PRO A 12 14.88 -9.05 9.41
CA PRO A 12 14.87 -7.72 8.83
C PRO A 12 13.44 -7.31 8.46
N PRO A 13 13.09 -6.02 8.57
CA PRO A 13 11.79 -5.53 8.11
C PRO A 13 11.63 -5.79 6.60
N PRO A 14 10.39 -5.96 6.11
CA PRO A 14 10.13 -6.17 4.70
C PRO A 14 10.55 -4.99 3.82
N VAL A 15 10.91 -5.28 2.57
CA VAL A 15 11.11 -4.26 1.53
C VAL A 15 9.83 -4.17 0.70
N CYS A 16 9.26 -2.97 0.58
CA CYS A 16 7.96 -2.76 -0.05
C CYS A 16 8.07 -1.95 -1.34
N GLY A 17 7.23 -2.32 -2.30
CA GLY A 17 7.08 -1.62 -3.57
C GLY A 17 5.61 -1.30 -3.85
N TYR A 18 5.40 -0.29 -4.68
CA TYR A 18 4.10 0.16 -5.16
C TYR A 18 4.15 0.31 -6.68
N HIS A 19 3.18 -0.26 -7.37
CA HIS A 19 3.03 -0.11 -8.82
C HIS A 19 1.55 -0.09 -9.22
N ILE A 20 1.29 0.40 -10.43
CA ILE A 20 -0.03 0.44 -11.03
C ILE A 20 0.00 -0.45 -12.26
N SER A 21 -0.96 -1.36 -12.35
CA SER A 21 -1.09 -2.27 -13.48
C SER A 21 -2.39 -2.01 -14.27
N GLY A 22 -2.34 -2.30 -15.57
CA GLY A 22 -3.50 -2.23 -16.45
C GLY A 22 -4.34 -3.51 -16.38
N ALA A 23 -5.41 -3.58 -17.16
CA ALA A 23 -6.28 -4.76 -17.24
C ALA A 23 -5.55 -6.07 -17.66
N ASN A 24 -4.37 -5.95 -18.29
CA ASN A 24 -3.53 -7.08 -18.68
C ASN A 24 -2.52 -7.50 -17.58
N GLY A 25 -2.52 -6.84 -16.42
CA GLY A 25 -1.60 -7.07 -15.32
C GLY A 25 -0.17 -6.56 -15.55
N GLN A 26 0.07 -5.81 -16.64
CA GLN A 26 1.37 -5.17 -16.86
C GLN A 26 1.42 -3.80 -16.20
N GLU A 27 2.59 -3.44 -15.68
CA GLU A 27 2.84 -2.12 -15.15
C GLU A 27 2.67 -1.05 -16.24
N ILE A 28 2.02 0.05 -15.89
CA ILE A 28 1.69 1.14 -16.82
C ILE A 28 2.22 2.47 -16.30
N GLN A 29 2.72 3.28 -17.23
CA GLN A 29 3.09 4.68 -16.96
C GLN A 29 2.22 5.67 -17.77
N ASN A 30 1.51 5.18 -18.79
CA ASN A 30 0.64 5.98 -19.63
C ASN A 30 -0.74 5.33 -19.68
N VAL A 31 -1.76 6.13 -19.40
CA VAL A 31 -3.15 5.70 -19.20
C VAL A 31 -4.09 6.79 -19.71
N ARG A 32 -5.31 6.40 -20.09
CA ARG A 32 -6.36 7.35 -20.45
C ARG A 32 -7.29 7.56 -19.28
N VAL A 33 -7.88 8.75 -19.21
CA VAL A 33 -8.96 9.02 -18.25
C VAL A 33 -10.09 8.02 -18.49
N GLY A 34 -10.57 7.41 -17.41
CA GLY A 34 -11.60 6.38 -17.43
C GLY A 34 -11.08 4.95 -17.63
N ASP A 35 -9.79 4.75 -17.89
CA ASP A 35 -9.21 3.40 -17.91
C ASP A 35 -9.30 2.78 -16.51
N GLN A 36 -9.66 1.50 -16.46
CA GLN A 36 -9.60 0.74 -15.21
C GLN A 36 -8.15 0.30 -14.98
N VAL A 37 -7.66 0.58 -13.78
CA VAL A 37 -6.30 0.24 -13.33
C VAL A 37 -6.38 -0.46 -11.99
N LYS A 38 -5.29 -1.14 -11.63
CA LYS A 38 -5.14 -1.78 -10.33
C LYS A 38 -3.90 -1.24 -9.63
N HIS A 39 -4.09 -0.72 -8.43
CA HIS A 39 -3.01 -0.32 -7.55
C HIS A 39 -2.56 -1.53 -6.74
N GLU A 40 -1.24 -1.77 -6.66
CA GLU A 40 -0.67 -2.96 -6.03
C GLU A 40 0.53 -2.59 -5.16
N TRP A 41 0.41 -2.89 -3.86
CA TRP A 41 1.49 -2.79 -2.89
C TRP A 41 1.95 -4.19 -2.49
N ILE A 42 3.26 -4.42 -2.52
CA ILE A 42 3.84 -5.73 -2.22
C ILE A 42 5.05 -5.54 -1.30
N CYS A 43 5.04 -6.22 -0.16
CA CYS A 43 6.16 -6.27 0.78
C CYS A 43 6.82 -7.66 0.78
N THR A 44 8.13 -7.70 0.57
CA THR A 44 8.92 -8.95 0.51
C THR A 44 9.78 -9.11 1.76
N THR A 45 9.78 -10.31 2.35
CA THR A 45 10.54 -10.61 3.58
C THR A 45 10.91 -12.10 3.66
N SER A 46 11.96 -12.42 4.40
CA SER A 46 12.33 -13.80 4.75
C SER A 46 11.48 -14.36 5.89
N ALA A 47 10.66 -13.54 6.56
CA ALA A 47 9.83 -13.94 7.71
C ALA A 47 8.36 -13.49 7.56
N PRO A 48 7.61 -14.03 6.59
CA PRO A 48 6.25 -13.55 6.26
C PRO A 48 5.24 -13.71 7.41
N LYS A 49 5.49 -14.62 8.35
CA LYS A 49 4.65 -14.81 9.53
C LYS A 49 4.88 -13.78 10.64
N LEU A 50 5.94 -12.96 10.55
CA LEU A 50 6.30 -11.97 11.58
C LEU A 50 5.81 -10.57 11.24
N TYR A 51 5.51 -10.27 9.98
CA TYR A 51 5.15 -8.92 9.55
C TYR A 51 3.79 -8.88 8.86
N SER A 52 3.17 -7.71 8.94
CA SER A 52 2.02 -7.27 8.14
C SER A 52 2.20 -5.81 7.77
N MET A 53 1.52 -5.36 6.72
CA MET A 53 1.51 -3.95 6.34
C MET A 53 0.12 -3.30 6.46
N LEU A 54 0.12 -1.97 6.55
CA LEU A 54 -1.04 -1.10 6.38
C LEU A 54 -0.69 -0.02 5.37
N ILE A 55 -1.51 0.12 4.34
CA ILE A 55 -1.52 1.26 3.43
C ILE A 55 -2.41 2.32 4.06
N HIS A 56 -1.83 3.47 4.36
CA HIS A 56 -2.52 4.58 5.01
C HIS A 56 -2.02 5.91 4.45
N SER A 57 -2.74 6.99 4.76
CA SER A 57 -2.36 8.36 4.39
C SER A 57 -2.07 8.47 2.89
N CYS A 58 -3.01 8.03 2.06
CA CYS A 58 -2.85 8.14 0.61
C CYS A 58 -3.36 9.49 0.12
N TYR A 59 -2.64 10.03 -0.86
CA TYR A 59 -2.93 11.30 -1.47
C TYR A 59 -2.90 11.21 -2.98
N ILE A 60 -3.78 11.98 -3.60
CA ILE A 60 -3.78 12.29 -5.02
C ILE A 60 -3.28 13.72 -5.22
N GLU A 61 -2.29 13.89 -6.10
CA GLU A 61 -1.55 15.13 -6.28
C GLU A 61 -1.48 15.54 -7.75
N ASP A 62 -1.49 16.85 -7.99
CA ASP A 62 -1.47 17.43 -9.35
C ASP A 62 -0.07 17.85 -9.83
N GLY A 63 0.97 17.58 -9.02
CA GLY A 63 2.36 17.98 -9.26
C GLY A 63 2.64 19.49 -9.14
N ALA A 64 1.63 20.31 -8.85
CA ALA A 64 1.71 21.76 -8.76
C ALA A 64 1.24 22.31 -7.39
N GLY A 65 1.12 21.43 -6.41
CA GLY A 65 0.83 21.75 -5.00
C GLY A 65 -0.60 21.46 -4.56
N GLN A 66 -1.50 21.06 -5.47
CA GLN A 66 -2.82 20.60 -5.09
C GLN A 66 -2.75 19.14 -4.66
N ARG A 67 -3.25 18.84 -3.46
CA ARG A 67 -3.14 17.54 -2.80
C ARG A 67 -4.43 17.24 -2.04
N TYR A 68 -4.98 16.04 -2.21
CA TYR A 68 -6.16 15.58 -1.47
C TYR A 68 -5.91 14.22 -0.87
N GLN A 69 -6.28 14.04 0.40
CA GLN A 69 -6.21 12.76 1.06
C GLN A 69 -7.39 11.88 0.60
N VAL A 70 -7.09 10.67 0.15
CA VAL A 70 -8.06 9.69 -0.34
C VAL A 70 -8.15 8.44 0.53
N ILE A 71 -7.11 8.17 1.34
CA ILE A 71 -7.11 7.15 2.39
C ILE A 71 -6.57 7.80 3.67
N ASP A 72 -7.27 7.61 4.78
CA ASP A 72 -6.89 8.15 6.10
C ASP A 72 -5.75 7.37 6.77
N GLU A 73 -5.39 7.78 7.99
CA GLU A 73 -4.32 7.17 8.79
C GLU A 73 -4.66 5.74 9.24
N ASP A 74 -5.94 5.38 9.29
CA ASP A 74 -6.41 4.05 9.69
C ASP A 74 -6.52 3.10 8.47
N GLY A 75 -6.20 3.59 7.27
CA GLY A 75 -6.26 2.83 6.03
C GLY A 75 -7.67 2.76 5.42
N CYS A 76 -8.59 3.61 5.87
CA CYS A 76 -9.95 3.71 5.35
C CYS A 76 -10.04 4.75 4.23
N SER A 77 -10.77 4.43 3.16
CA SER A 77 -11.01 5.38 2.08
C SER A 77 -11.90 6.54 2.53
N LEU A 78 -11.48 7.75 2.17
CA LEU A 78 -12.26 8.98 2.34
C LEU A 78 -13.10 9.31 1.10
N ASP A 79 -12.71 8.79 -0.07
CA ASP A 79 -13.43 8.92 -1.33
C ASP A 79 -13.38 7.61 -2.13
N HIS A 80 -14.48 6.86 -2.07
CA HIS A 80 -14.62 5.56 -2.71
C HIS A 80 -14.68 5.63 -4.24
N TYR A 81 -14.92 6.80 -4.83
CA TYR A 81 -14.92 6.97 -6.28
C TYR A 81 -13.52 7.15 -6.84
N ILE A 82 -12.61 7.71 -6.05
CA ILE A 82 -11.20 7.89 -6.44
C ILE A 82 -10.39 6.64 -6.12
N LEU A 83 -10.40 6.21 -4.86
CA LEU A 83 -9.61 5.07 -4.41
C LEU A 83 -10.31 4.40 -3.23
N ARG A 84 -10.86 3.21 -3.44
CA ARG A 84 -11.51 2.43 -2.37
C ARG A 84 -10.49 1.91 -1.35
N THR A 85 -10.98 1.46 -0.20
CA THR A 85 -10.16 0.80 0.81
C THR A 85 -9.43 -0.41 0.19
N PRO A 86 -8.09 -0.51 0.31
CA PRO A 86 -7.33 -1.61 -0.25
C PRO A 86 -7.72 -2.96 0.37
N ASN A 87 -7.81 -3.98 -0.48
CA ASN A 87 -8.02 -5.36 -0.05
C ASN A 87 -6.67 -6.02 0.20
N TYR A 88 -6.51 -6.64 1.37
CA TYR A 88 -5.29 -7.33 1.77
C TYR A 88 -5.42 -8.83 1.49
N ASP A 89 -4.31 -9.45 1.12
CA ASP A 89 -4.20 -10.90 1.10
C ASP A 89 -4.16 -11.49 2.52
N PRO A 90 -4.33 -12.82 2.68
CA PRO A 90 -4.42 -13.43 4.01
C PRO A 90 -3.18 -13.25 4.90
N ASP A 91 -1.98 -13.11 4.31
CA ASP A 91 -0.77 -12.85 5.09
C ASP A 91 -0.52 -11.36 5.36
N ARG A 92 -1.30 -10.48 4.71
CA ARG A 92 -1.26 -9.02 4.76
C ARG A 92 0.10 -8.45 4.34
N LEU A 93 0.73 -9.06 3.33
CA LEU A 93 1.94 -8.58 2.66
C LEU A 93 1.68 -8.08 1.24
N THR A 94 0.47 -8.29 0.72
CA THR A 94 -0.03 -7.70 -0.51
C THR A 94 -1.33 -6.93 -0.25
N ALA A 95 -1.44 -5.73 -0.84
CA ALA A 95 -2.68 -4.97 -0.86
C ALA A 95 -3.00 -4.53 -2.29
N THR A 96 -4.28 -4.59 -2.64
CA THR A 96 -4.74 -4.25 -3.99
C THR A 96 -6.04 -3.46 -3.98
N VAL A 97 -6.19 -2.56 -4.95
CA VAL A 97 -7.47 -1.89 -5.21
C VAL A 97 -7.64 -1.57 -6.69
N ASP A 98 -8.81 -1.91 -7.25
CA ASP A 98 -9.20 -1.46 -8.57
C ASP A 98 -9.76 -0.04 -8.50
N ALA A 99 -9.26 0.82 -9.39
CA ALA A 99 -9.65 2.22 -9.52
C ALA A 99 -9.86 2.60 -10.98
N PHE A 100 -10.52 3.74 -11.21
CA PHE A 100 -10.61 4.36 -12.53
C PHE A 100 -9.65 5.54 -12.60
N MET A 101 -8.88 5.61 -13.67
CA MET A 101 -7.92 6.68 -13.85
C MET A 101 -8.63 8.03 -14.05
N MET A 102 -8.18 9.03 -13.31
CA MET A 102 -8.73 10.39 -13.33
C MET A 102 -7.62 11.41 -13.51
N LYS A 103 -7.99 12.63 -13.86
CA LYS A 103 -7.04 13.74 -13.95
C LYS A 103 -7.61 14.99 -13.32
N PHE A 104 -6.71 15.87 -12.88
CA PHE A 104 -7.07 17.24 -12.58
C PHE A 104 -7.37 18.02 -13.88
N PRO A 105 -8.33 18.96 -13.86
CA PRO A 105 -8.51 19.90 -14.97
C PRO A 105 -7.19 20.60 -15.30
N ASP A 106 -6.92 20.79 -16.59
CA ASP A 106 -5.72 21.48 -17.10
C ASP A 106 -4.36 20.87 -16.70
N ARG A 107 -4.35 19.66 -16.10
CA ARG A 107 -3.14 18.88 -15.82
C ARG A 107 -3.02 17.69 -16.74
N SER A 108 -1.78 17.30 -17.01
CA SER A 108 -1.40 16.16 -17.85
C SER A 108 -0.95 14.94 -17.05
N SER A 109 -0.70 15.08 -15.75
CA SER A 109 -0.27 14.01 -14.85
C SER A 109 -1.08 14.04 -13.56
N VAL A 110 -1.09 12.89 -12.89
CA VAL A 110 -1.63 12.69 -11.55
C VAL A 110 -0.68 11.79 -10.81
N ASP A 111 -0.35 12.14 -9.58
CA ASP A 111 0.53 11.37 -8.73
C ASP A 111 -0.25 10.77 -7.56
N PHE A 112 0.02 9.50 -7.27
CA PHE A 112 -0.54 8.80 -6.11
C PHE A 112 0.57 8.50 -5.13
N GLN A 113 0.43 8.99 -3.90
CA GLN A 113 1.43 8.81 -2.85
C GLN A 113 0.77 8.23 -1.61
N CYS A 114 1.26 7.09 -1.13
CA CYS A 114 0.76 6.42 0.06
C CYS A 114 1.90 6.14 1.04
N ALA A 115 1.60 6.24 2.34
CA ALA A 115 2.47 5.70 3.37
C ALA A 115 2.21 4.20 3.54
N ILE A 116 3.27 3.47 3.87
CA ILE A 116 3.21 2.03 4.19
C ILE A 116 3.75 1.86 5.60
N GLN A 117 2.88 1.48 6.53
CA GLN A 117 3.29 1.10 7.88
C GLN A 117 3.54 -0.40 7.94
N ILE A 118 4.75 -0.76 8.39
CA ILE A 118 5.12 -2.14 8.66
C ILE A 118 4.98 -2.41 10.15
N CYS A 119 4.26 -3.50 10.45
CA CYS A 119 3.99 -3.91 11.81
C CYS A 119 4.52 -5.31 12.08
N SER A 120 5.18 -5.47 13.22
CA SER A 120 5.53 -6.80 13.75
C SER A 120 4.30 -7.41 14.39
N LYS A 121 3.92 -8.62 13.98
CA LYS A 121 2.80 -9.38 14.56
C LYS A 121 3.06 -9.82 16.01
N LEU A 122 4.29 -9.65 16.50
CA LEU A 122 4.66 -9.89 17.89
C LEU A 122 4.44 -8.65 18.78
N ASP A 123 4.26 -7.48 18.19
CA ASP A 123 4.03 -6.24 18.93
C ASP A 123 2.53 -6.07 19.22
N GLN A 124 2.19 -5.94 20.51
CA GLN A 124 0.82 -5.75 20.98
C GLN A 124 0.21 -4.43 20.52
N ASN A 125 1.03 -3.43 20.22
CA ASN A 125 0.55 -2.15 19.68
C ASN A 125 0.28 -2.22 18.17
N CYS A 126 0.77 -3.26 17.50
CA CYS A 126 0.52 -3.53 16.09
C CYS A 126 -0.68 -4.46 15.85
N THR A 127 -1.32 -4.97 16.92
CA THR A 127 -2.43 -5.93 16.79
C THR A 127 -3.71 -5.28 16.27
N ALA A 128 -3.84 -3.95 16.33
CA ALA A 128 -4.95 -3.21 15.73
C ALA A 128 -4.91 -3.20 14.19
N ILE A 129 -3.77 -3.57 13.61
CA ILE A 129 -3.54 -3.61 12.17
C ILE A 129 -3.65 -5.04 11.62
N THR A 130 -3.63 -6.07 12.46
CA THR A 130 -3.79 -7.49 12.08
C THR A 130 -5.22 -7.97 12.20
#